data_AF-A0AAN7M918-F1
#
_entry.id   AF-A0AAN7M918-F1
#
_cell.length_a   1.000
_cell.length_b   1.000
_cell.length_c   1.000
_cell.angle_alpha   90.00
_cell.angle_beta   90.00
_cell.angle_gamma   90.00
#
_symmetry.space_group_name_H-M   'P 1'
#
loop_
_entity.id
_entity.type
_entity.pdbx_description
1 polymer ?
#
loop_
_entity_poly.entity_id
_entity_poly.type
_entity_poly.pdbx_seq_one_letter_code
_entity_poly.pdbx_strand_id
1 'polypeptide(L)'
;MGVPDPRRGGSHSSPWVPDGCPTGGLLYPFGPGAGDEATPHEDDGMSPEIFLWKTFSFYGQPHHSLYVGPGPHGVEGQRGAVVRVLRVLWVVDTMVGVTMSWVNNNGVVSFGTGVPEFTPQPFPLPGHRPFVAPYWADVDTRLGGDVFYRQSQDPELLARLARDLAPAVTPPDPAPVPTWAFVATWHRVSFFGAASKKVNTFQAVLATDGVTSFVMLNYGDIQWTTGISNQGDPRTGMGGIPAQAGFNSGDDVHYYNIPGSRTPAVLSVGRRSNVGVPGRWIFRVDKFTATEGPPIFMETPSTPSPPPSTPSPAPTPRRTTKERVYICK
;
A
#
# COMPACT_ATOMS: atom_id res chain seq x y z
N MET A 1 18.45 66.92 -2.73
CA MET A 1 17.34 65.95 -2.81
C MET A 1 17.63 65.01 -3.97
N GLY A 2 17.63 63.70 -3.74
CA GLY A 2 17.82 62.67 -4.77
C GLY A 2 17.01 61.43 -4.39
N VAL A 3 16.34 60.82 -5.35
CA VAL A 3 15.37 59.72 -5.13
C VAL A 3 16.11 58.36 -5.09
N PRO A 4 15.85 57.47 -4.12
CA PRO A 4 16.48 56.13 -4.10
C PRO A 4 15.82 55.12 -5.07
N ASP A 5 16.64 54.23 -5.64
CA ASP A 5 16.26 53.09 -6.51
C ASP A 5 15.77 51.87 -5.70
N PRO A 6 14.56 51.34 -5.93
CA PRO A 6 13.99 50.24 -5.15
C PRO A 6 14.37 48.85 -5.72
N ARG A 7 15.66 48.50 -5.73
CA ARG A 7 16.12 47.14 -6.10
C ARG A 7 17.20 46.55 -5.17
N ARG A 8 16.83 46.23 -3.92
CA ARG A 8 17.53 45.20 -3.12
C ARG A 8 16.57 44.40 -2.22
N GLY A 9 16.61 43.07 -2.40
CA GLY A 9 16.55 42.09 -1.32
C GLY A 9 15.28 41.99 -0.47
N GLY A 10 14.16 41.53 -1.03
CA GLY A 10 13.09 40.90 -0.25
C GLY A 10 13.35 39.40 -0.11
N SER A 11 13.36 38.87 1.12
CA SER A 11 13.41 37.43 1.38
C SER A 11 12.19 36.73 0.79
N HIS A 12 12.38 35.71 -0.06
CA HIS A 12 11.28 34.88 -0.54
C HIS A 12 10.74 33.97 0.57
N SER A 13 9.81 34.50 1.37
CA SER A 13 8.82 33.69 2.08
C SER A 13 8.00 32.91 1.04
N SER A 14 8.00 31.59 1.13
CA SER A 14 7.28 30.73 0.18
C SER A 14 5.77 31.02 0.22
N PRO A 15 5.09 31.21 -0.92
CA PRO A 15 3.69 31.60 -0.94
C PRO A 15 2.77 30.42 -0.62
N TRP A 16 2.09 30.52 0.53
CA TRP A 16 0.78 29.92 0.85
C TRP A 16 0.37 28.69 0.02
N VAL A 17 0.70 27.50 0.52
CA VAL A 17 -0.02 26.27 0.14
C VAL A 17 -1.43 26.36 0.76
N PRO A 18 -2.52 26.14 0.01
CA PRO A 18 -3.87 26.10 0.58
C PRO A 18 -4.00 24.94 1.57
N ASP A 19 -4.72 25.18 2.68
CA ASP A 19 -5.04 24.14 3.67
C ASP A 19 -5.76 22.97 3.00
N GLY A 20 -5.04 21.84 2.81
CA GLY A 20 -5.59 20.64 2.17
C GLY A 20 -4.59 19.73 1.45
N CYS A 21 -3.51 20.25 0.84
CA CYS A 21 -2.43 19.37 0.35
C CYS A 21 -1.61 18.89 1.57
N PRO A 22 -1.33 17.58 1.74
CA PRO A 22 -0.45 17.08 2.80
C PRO A 22 0.92 17.76 2.76
N THR A 23 1.46 18.15 3.92
CA THR A 23 2.74 18.88 4.02
C THR A 23 3.97 17.97 3.88
N GLY A 24 3.91 17.00 2.97
CA GLY A 24 4.95 16.03 2.67
C GLY A 24 4.57 15.18 1.45
N GLY A 25 5.55 14.66 0.73
CA GLY A 25 5.32 13.84 -0.47
C GLY A 25 4.49 12.58 -0.17
N LEU A 26 3.79 12.04 -1.17
CA LEU A 26 2.81 10.94 -1.02
C LEU A 26 3.32 9.78 -0.14
N LEU A 27 4.54 9.31 -0.41
CA LEU A 27 5.19 8.24 0.34
C LEU A 27 5.78 8.75 1.67
N TYR A 28 5.79 7.88 2.68
CA TYR A 28 6.60 8.03 3.87
C TYR A 28 8.07 7.77 3.54
N PRO A 29 9.05 8.36 4.26
CA PRO A 29 10.47 8.07 4.06
C PRO A 29 10.73 6.56 4.08
N PHE A 30 11.66 6.08 3.27
CA PHE A 30 12.03 4.67 3.17
C PHE A 30 13.49 4.50 2.74
N GLY A 31 13.98 3.27 2.82
CA GLY A 31 15.36 2.88 2.48
C GLY A 31 16.36 3.14 3.61
N PRO A 32 17.66 2.85 3.39
CA PRO A 32 18.67 2.85 4.46
C PRO A 32 18.82 4.19 5.18
N GLY A 33 18.61 5.31 4.48
CA GLY A 33 18.64 6.66 5.07
C GLY A 33 17.46 6.97 6.00
N ALA A 34 16.39 6.18 5.96
CA ALA A 34 15.27 6.24 6.90
C ALA A 34 15.38 5.20 8.04
N GLY A 35 16.46 4.41 8.07
CA GLY A 35 16.65 3.30 9.01
C GLY A 35 15.90 2.02 8.64
N ASP A 36 15.55 1.83 7.36
CA ASP A 36 14.85 0.62 6.92
C ASP A 36 15.79 -0.59 6.80
N GLU A 37 15.28 -1.76 7.19
CA GLU A 37 15.77 -3.05 6.74
C GLU A 37 15.31 -3.29 5.30
N ALA A 38 16.00 -4.18 4.58
CA ALA A 38 15.63 -4.60 3.23
C ALA A 38 15.42 -6.12 3.19
N THR A 39 14.51 -6.59 2.33
CA THR A 39 14.48 -8.03 2.00
C THR A 39 15.69 -8.41 1.14
N PRO A 40 16.10 -9.69 1.13
CA PRO A 40 17.01 -10.19 0.11
C PRO A 40 16.52 -9.90 -1.32
N HIS A 41 17.46 -9.77 -2.27
CA HIS A 41 17.16 -9.64 -3.70
C HIS A 41 16.86 -11.01 -4.31
N GLU A 42 15.58 -11.37 -4.29
CA GLU A 42 15.07 -12.65 -4.75
C GLU A 42 13.73 -12.46 -5.52
N ASP A 43 13.35 -13.42 -6.36
CA ASP A 43 11.93 -13.70 -6.69
C ASP A 43 11.20 -14.02 -5.38
N ASP A 44 11.95 -14.80 -4.57
CA ASP A 44 11.72 -15.35 -3.27
C ASP A 44 11.72 -14.23 -2.17
N GLY A 45 12.52 -14.29 -1.09
CA GLY A 45 12.86 -13.11 -0.28
C GLY A 45 11.77 -12.44 0.56
N MET A 46 11.15 -13.16 1.50
CA MET A 46 10.32 -12.56 2.58
C MET A 46 11.18 -11.98 3.72
N SER A 47 10.60 -11.14 4.58
CA SER A 47 11.22 -10.80 5.87
C SER A 47 11.21 -11.99 6.84
N PRO A 48 12.14 -12.06 7.83
CA PRO A 48 11.90 -12.87 9.03
C PRO A 48 10.59 -12.45 9.74
N GLU A 49 10.15 -13.22 10.73
CA GLU A 49 9.01 -12.84 11.56
C GLU A 49 9.33 -11.53 12.33
N ILE A 50 8.52 -10.49 12.09
CA ILE A 50 8.70 -9.18 12.70
C ILE A 50 7.77 -9.07 13.91
N PHE A 51 8.30 -9.22 15.12
CA PHE A 51 7.56 -8.98 16.36
C PHE A 51 7.22 -7.49 16.53
N LEU A 52 5.95 -7.18 16.70
CA LEU A 52 5.45 -5.81 16.78
C LEU A 52 5.71 -5.23 18.18
N TRP A 53 6.28 -4.03 18.25
CA TRP A 53 6.45 -3.28 19.50
C TRP A 53 5.12 -2.84 20.11
N LYS A 54 4.04 -2.89 19.33
CA LYS A 54 2.68 -2.59 19.75
C LYS A 54 1.69 -3.51 19.03
N THR A 55 0.76 -4.08 19.78
CA THR A 55 -0.33 -4.92 19.23
C THR A 55 -1.10 -4.14 18.16
N PHE A 56 -1.23 -4.73 16.97
CA PHE A 56 -2.04 -4.18 15.89
C PHE A 56 -3.38 -4.93 15.86
N SER A 57 -4.50 -4.21 16.00
CA SER A 57 -5.84 -4.80 15.88
C SER A 57 -6.27 -4.79 14.42
N PHE A 58 -6.55 -5.96 13.88
CA PHE A 58 -7.03 -6.12 12.51
C PHE A 58 -8.34 -6.91 12.54
N TYR A 59 -9.43 -6.25 12.17
CA TYR A 59 -10.80 -6.76 12.29
C TYR A 59 -11.16 -7.28 13.68
N GLY A 60 -10.68 -6.60 14.73
CA GLY A 60 -10.86 -6.98 16.12
C GLY A 60 -9.98 -8.14 16.60
N GLN A 61 -9.16 -8.74 15.73
CA GLN A 61 -8.16 -9.73 16.11
C GLN A 61 -6.82 -9.04 16.45
N PRO A 62 -6.21 -9.32 17.62
CA PRO A 62 -4.93 -8.76 17.99
C PRO A 62 -3.79 -9.54 17.31
N HIS A 63 -2.89 -8.81 16.64
CA HIS A 63 -1.66 -9.36 16.08
C HIS A 63 -0.43 -8.81 16.79
N HIS A 64 0.55 -9.69 16.99
CA HIS A 64 1.82 -9.41 17.67
C HIS A 64 3.04 -9.65 16.78
N SER A 65 2.84 -10.17 15.57
CA SER A 65 3.88 -10.32 14.55
C SER A 65 3.31 -10.19 13.13
N LEU A 66 4.18 -9.88 12.17
CA LEU A 66 3.87 -9.87 10.74
C LEU A 66 5.06 -10.34 9.89
N TYR A 67 4.80 -10.54 8.59
CA TYR A 67 5.79 -10.78 7.54
C TYR A 67 5.62 -9.74 6.41
N VAL A 68 6.73 -9.37 5.75
CA VAL A 68 6.73 -8.60 4.50
C VAL A 68 7.05 -9.55 3.35
N GLY A 69 6.20 -9.52 2.32
CA GLY A 69 6.05 -10.64 1.39
C GLY A 69 5.08 -11.70 1.96
N PRO A 70 4.58 -12.61 1.13
CA PRO A 70 3.87 -13.78 1.61
C PRO A 70 4.74 -14.61 2.56
N GLY A 71 4.29 -14.73 3.81
CA GLY A 71 4.97 -15.52 4.84
C GLY A 71 5.06 -17.03 4.54
N PRO A 72 5.69 -17.82 5.43
CA PRO A 72 6.16 -19.17 5.12
C PRO A 72 5.07 -20.14 4.65
N HIS A 73 5.42 -21.00 3.68
CA HIS A 73 4.62 -22.16 3.32
C HIS A 73 4.37 -23.01 4.58
N GLY A 74 3.10 -23.25 4.90
CA GLY A 74 2.71 -23.80 6.20
C GLY A 74 3.28 -25.19 6.47
N VAL A 75 4.04 -25.30 7.56
CA VAL A 75 4.03 -26.50 8.41
C VAL A 75 3.16 -26.16 9.61
N GLU A 76 1.84 -26.22 9.42
CA GLU A 76 0.91 -25.97 10.51
C GLU A 76 0.98 -27.14 11.51
N GLY A 77 1.45 -26.87 12.73
CA GLY A 77 1.32 -27.81 13.84
C GLY A 77 2.55 -28.11 14.69
N GLN A 78 3.24 -27.10 15.23
CA GLN A 78 3.83 -27.22 16.58
C GLN A 78 3.69 -25.92 17.39
N ARG A 79 2.72 -25.90 18.31
CA ARG A 79 2.66 -24.90 19.39
C ARG A 79 3.70 -25.23 20.46
N GLY A 80 4.61 -24.31 20.71
CA GLY A 80 5.33 -24.20 21.99
C GLY A 80 6.68 -24.91 22.09
N ALA A 81 7.76 -24.17 21.87
CA ALA A 81 9.06 -24.46 22.44
C ALA A 81 9.69 -23.17 22.98
N VAL A 82 9.69 -23.01 24.30
CA VAL A 82 10.42 -21.93 24.98
C VAL A 82 11.91 -22.18 24.77
N VAL A 83 12.63 -21.22 24.20
CA VAL A 83 14.09 -21.31 24.01
C VAL A 83 14.78 -21.41 25.36
N ARG A 84 15.24 -22.62 25.72
CA ARG A 84 16.24 -22.82 26.78
C ARG A 84 17.58 -23.17 26.15
N VAL A 85 18.55 -22.31 26.41
CA VAL A 85 19.95 -22.50 26.05
C VAL A 85 20.50 -23.74 26.78
N LEU A 86 21.04 -24.71 26.03
CA LEU A 86 22.11 -25.59 26.47
C LEU A 86 22.82 -26.22 25.26
N ARG A 87 24.03 -26.73 25.51
CA ARG A 87 25.11 -26.92 24.53
C ARG A 87 25.52 -28.41 24.54
N VAL A 88 26.20 -28.87 23.46
CA VAL A 88 27.16 -30.02 23.40
C VAL A 88 26.70 -31.36 22.74
N LEU A 89 27.42 -31.67 21.64
CA LEU A 89 27.82 -32.97 21.03
C LEU A 89 26.93 -33.81 20.07
N TRP A 90 27.66 -34.42 19.13
CA TRP A 90 27.34 -35.31 17.99
C TRP A 90 26.70 -36.67 18.41
N VAL A 91 26.20 -37.58 17.56
CA VAL A 91 26.56 -38.02 16.18
C VAL A 91 25.34 -38.68 15.47
N VAL A 92 25.30 -38.64 14.12
CA VAL A 92 24.44 -39.39 13.14
C VAL A 92 22.95 -39.67 13.45
N ASP A 93 22.06 -39.15 12.59
CA ASP A 93 21.22 -40.03 11.76
C ASP A 93 20.81 -39.37 10.42
N THR A 94 20.62 -40.22 9.41
CA THR A 94 19.86 -40.14 8.15
C THR A 94 19.50 -38.78 7.52
N MET A 95 19.74 -38.67 6.21
CA MET A 95 19.21 -37.62 5.34
C MET A 95 17.68 -37.56 5.38
N VAL A 96 17.12 -36.65 6.17
CA VAL A 96 15.73 -36.20 6.01
C VAL A 96 15.75 -34.95 5.16
N GLY A 97 14.92 -34.93 4.10
CA GLY A 97 15.04 -33.98 3.01
C GLY A 97 14.97 -32.52 3.46
N VAL A 98 15.99 -31.75 3.07
CA VAL A 98 15.87 -30.28 2.99
C VAL A 98 14.91 -29.98 1.84
N THR A 99 13.62 -29.96 2.14
CA THR A 99 12.61 -29.38 1.24
C THR A 99 12.90 -27.90 1.14
N MET A 100 13.57 -27.51 0.06
CA MET A 100 13.82 -26.11 -0.29
C MET A 100 12.47 -25.41 -0.42
N SER A 101 12.12 -24.62 0.59
CA SER A 101 10.93 -23.78 0.58
C SER A 101 11.20 -22.61 -0.36
N TRP A 102 10.43 -22.53 -1.44
CA TRP A 102 10.30 -21.31 -2.21
C TRP A 102 9.79 -20.22 -1.26
N VAL A 103 10.45 -19.08 -1.26
CA VAL A 103 10.06 -17.89 -0.47
C VAL A 103 9.34 -16.96 -1.48
N ASN A 104 8.79 -15.80 -1.10
CA ASN A 104 8.31 -14.81 -2.08
C ASN A 104 8.08 -13.41 -1.46
N ASN A 105 8.02 -12.38 -2.33
CA ASN A 105 8.04 -10.95 -2.01
C ASN A 105 6.76 -10.18 -2.47
N ASN A 106 5.75 -10.86 -3.02
CA ASN A 106 4.69 -10.34 -3.93
C ASN A 106 3.72 -9.29 -3.36
N GLY A 107 4.19 -8.18 -2.80
CA GLY A 107 3.34 -7.02 -2.48
C GLY A 107 2.26 -7.28 -1.42
N VAL A 108 2.57 -8.09 -0.42
CA VAL A 108 1.69 -8.49 0.71
C VAL A 108 2.38 -8.22 2.06
N VAL A 109 1.57 -7.92 3.08
CA VAL A 109 1.94 -7.94 4.51
C VAL A 109 0.96 -8.86 5.22
N SER A 110 1.40 -10.00 5.76
CA SER A 110 0.53 -10.97 6.44
C SER A 110 0.78 -11.04 7.95
N PHE A 111 -0.26 -11.35 8.73
CA PHE A 111 -0.19 -11.36 10.20
C PHE A 111 -0.25 -12.78 10.77
N GLY A 112 0.75 -13.19 11.53
CA GLY A 112 0.82 -14.49 12.22
C GLY A 112 0.93 -15.75 11.35
N THR A 113 0.39 -15.74 10.12
CA THR A 113 0.49 -16.83 9.13
C THR A 113 0.95 -16.33 7.76
N GLY A 114 1.52 -17.24 6.97
CA GLY A 114 1.94 -16.97 5.60
C GLY A 114 0.80 -17.00 4.58
N VAL A 115 1.01 -16.35 3.43
CA VAL A 115 0.08 -16.34 2.29
C VAL A 115 0.84 -16.85 1.04
N PRO A 116 1.29 -18.12 1.02
CA PRO A 116 2.30 -18.64 0.06
C PRO A 116 1.97 -18.50 -1.45
N GLU A 117 0.78 -18.05 -1.82
CA GLU A 117 0.34 -17.92 -3.19
C GLU A 117 0.95 -16.70 -3.91
N PHE A 118 1.54 -16.94 -5.08
CA PHE A 118 2.06 -15.90 -5.98
C PHE A 118 1.03 -15.42 -7.02
N THR A 119 0.06 -16.28 -7.39
CA THR A 119 -1.09 -15.89 -8.22
C THR A 119 -2.15 -15.20 -7.37
N PRO A 120 -2.54 -13.94 -7.67
CA PRO A 120 -3.53 -13.22 -6.89
C PRO A 120 -4.92 -13.87 -6.98
N GLN A 121 -5.40 -14.36 -5.85
CA GLN A 121 -6.71 -14.97 -5.69
C GLN A 121 -7.81 -13.92 -5.43
N PRO A 122 -9.07 -14.20 -5.78
CA PRO A 122 -10.17 -13.35 -5.32
C PRO A 122 -10.26 -13.38 -3.79
N PHE A 123 -10.67 -12.26 -3.20
CA PHE A 123 -11.12 -12.25 -1.80
C PHE A 123 -12.62 -12.58 -1.72
N PRO A 124 -13.09 -13.23 -0.64
CA PRO A 124 -12.32 -13.65 0.53
C PRO A 124 -11.39 -14.83 0.20
N LEU A 125 -10.17 -14.80 0.72
CA LEU A 125 -9.23 -15.92 0.60
C LEU A 125 -9.55 -16.94 1.70
N PRO A 126 -9.96 -18.18 1.37
CA PRO A 126 -10.26 -19.19 2.38
C PRO A 126 -9.00 -19.64 3.14
N GLY A 127 -9.22 -20.09 4.38
CA GLY A 127 -8.18 -20.67 5.23
C GLY A 127 -7.64 -19.72 6.30
N HIS A 128 -8.45 -18.79 6.78
CA HIS A 128 -8.17 -17.95 7.95
C HIS A 128 -6.87 -17.12 7.91
N ARG A 129 -6.60 -16.49 6.77
CA ARG A 129 -5.38 -15.69 6.55
C ARG A 129 -5.64 -14.18 6.57
N PRO A 130 -5.29 -13.48 7.67
CA PRO A 130 -5.33 -12.03 7.75
C PRO A 130 -4.11 -11.42 7.03
N PHE A 131 -4.35 -10.58 6.01
CA PHE A 131 -3.28 -9.85 5.33
C PHE A 131 -3.77 -8.58 4.64
N VAL A 132 -2.82 -7.67 4.45
CA VAL A 132 -2.94 -6.50 3.59
C VAL A 132 -2.20 -6.79 2.29
N ALA A 133 -2.86 -6.54 1.16
CA ALA A 133 -2.27 -6.62 -0.17
C ALA A 133 -2.19 -5.21 -0.77
N PRO A 134 -1.11 -4.44 -0.49
CA PRO A 134 -0.86 -3.19 -1.20
C PRO A 134 -0.92 -3.37 -2.71
N TYR A 135 -0.23 -4.37 -3.26
CA TYR A 135 -0.26 -4.67 -4.68
C TYR A 135 0.18 -6.13 -4.90
N TRP A 136 -0.70 -7.07 -4.59
CA TRP A 136 -0.39 -8.49 -4.69
C TRP A 136 -0.32 -8.90 -6.16
N ALA A 137 0.90 -9.15 -6.64
CA ALA A 137 1.24 -9.60 -7.98
C ALA A 137 2.67 -10.14 -8.01
N ASP A 138 3.02 -10.88 -9.07
CA ASP A 138 4.30 -11.56 -9.23
C ASP A 138 5.48 -10.59 -9.46
N VAL A 139 6.12 -10.20 -8.35
CA VAL A 139 7.24 -9.26 -8.26
C VAL A 139 8.56 -10.03 -8.29
N ASP A 140 9.55 -9.52 -9.03
CA ASP A 140 10.89 -10.10 -9.08
C ASP A 140 11.94 -9.03 -8.84
N THR A 141 12.47 -8.97 -7.61
CA THR A 141 13.47 -7.97 -7.24
C THR A 141 14.84 -8.22 -7.88
N ARG A 142 15.14 -9.46 -8.32
CA ARG A 142 16.38 -9.79 -9.07
C ARG A 142 16.42 -9.07 -10.42
N LEU A 143 15.24 -8.78 -10.99
CA LEU A 143 15.06 -8.01 -12.23
C LEU A 143 14.92 -6.50 -11.97
N GLY A 144 14.95 -6.06 -10.71
CA GLY A 144 15.05 -4.65 -10.33
C GLY A 144 14.12 -4.25 -9.20
N GLY A 145 14.59 -3.26 -8.44
CA GLY A 145 13.89 -2.68 -7.29
C GLY A 145 14.27 -3.33 -5.97
N ASP A 146 13.68 -2.81 -4.90
CA ASP A 146 14.00 -3.17 -3.51
C ASP A 146 12.71 -3.21 -2.70
N VAL A 147 12.65 -4.04 -1.66
CA VAL A 147 11.59 -3.99 -0.64
C VAL A 147 12.19 -3.59 0.69
N PHE A 148 11.76 -2.44 1.20
CA PHE A 148 12.24 -1.85 2.45
C PHE A 148 11.16 -1.90 3.53
N TYR A 149 11.54 -2.09 4.79
CA TYR A 149 10.60 -2.06 5.90
C TYR A 149 11.21 -1.59 7.23
N ARG A 150 10.37 -1.03 8.11
CA ARG A 150 10.71 -0.72 9.51
C ARG A 150 9.48 -0.59 10.41
N GLN A 151 9.70 -0.76 11.70
CA GLN A 151 8.84 -0.20 12.75
C GLN A 151 9.33 1.20 13.14
N SER A 152 8.43 2.07 13.59
CA SER A 152 8.78 3.43 14.01
C SER A 152 7.87 3.94 15.13
N GLN A 153 8.47 4.68 16.06
CA GLN A 153 7.79 5.54 17.03
C GLN A 153 8.28 6.99 16.94
N ASP A 154 8.85 7.36 15.79
CA ASP A 154 9.38 8.71 15.55
C ASP A 154 8.28 9.77 15.66
N PRO A 155 8.44 10.82 16.50
CA PRO A 155 7.39 11.81 16.73
C PRO A 155 6.98 12.60 15.48
N GLU A 156 7.90 12.87 14.54
CA GLU A 156 7.58 13.64 13.33
C GLU A 156 6.77 12.78 12.35
N LEU A 157 7.15 11.51 12.18
CA LEU A 157 6.44 10.51 11.39
C LEU A 157 5.05 10.24 11.96
N LEU A 158 4.92 10.08 13.27
CA LEU A 158 3.63 9.87 13.94
C LEU A 158 2.73 11.11 13.87
N ALA A 159 3.30 12.32 14.04
CA ALA A 159 2.54 13.56 13.87
C ALA A 159 2.07 13.78 12.42
N ARG A 160 2.86 13.35 11.43
CA ARG A 160 2.44 13.30 10.03
C ARG A 160 1.30 12.29 9.82
N LEU A 161 1.42 11.08 10.37
CA LEU A 161 0.36 10.06 10.31
C LEU A 161 -0.94 10.55 10.92
N ALA A 162 -0.91 11.18 12.10
CA ALA A 162 -2.11 11.74 12.73
C ALA A 162 -2.89 12.69 11.79
N ARG A 163 -2.16 13.56 11.07
CA ARG A 163 -2.75 14.47 10.06
C ARG A 163 -3.25 13.72 8.82
N ASP A 164 -2.44 12.82 8.29
CA ASP A 164 -2.77 12.06 7.08
C ASP A 164 -3.98 11.11 7.30
N LEU A 165 -4.14 10.55 8.50
CA LEU A 165 -5.22 9.63 8.88
C LEU A 165 -6.54 10.33 9.25
N ALA A 166 -6.51 11.60 9.67
CA ALA A 166 -7.70 12.32 10.15
C ALA A 166 -8.91 12.29 9.18
N PRO A 167 -8.75 12.41 7.84
CA PRO A 167 -9.88 12.33 6.90
C PRO A 167 -10.56 10.95 6.84
N ALA A 168 -9.94 9.90 7.36
CA ALA A 168 -10.50 8.54 7.40
C ALA A 168 -11.34 8.27 8.66
N VAL A 169 -11.50 9.26 9.55
CA VAL A 169 -12.32 9.16 10.76
C VAL A 169 -13.52 10.10 10.66
N THR A 170 -14.71 9.55 10.80
CA THR A 170 -15.97 10.30 10.84
C THR A 170 -16.40 10.58 12.29
N PRO A 171 -16.85 11.80 12.64
CA PRO A 171 -17.47 12.06 13.93
C PRO A 171 -18.61 11.07 14.22
N PRO A 172 -18.78 10.60 15.47
CA PRO A 172 -18.19 11.13 16.71
C PRO A 172 -16.86 10.51 17.13
N ASP A 173 -16.21 9.66 16.30
CA ASP A 173 -14.92 9.07 16.65
C ASP A 173 -13.83 10.15 16.85
N PRO A 174 -12.90 9.97 17.81
CA PRO A 174 -11.83 10.92 18.08
C PRO A 174 -10.77 10.91 16.97
N ALA A 175 -10.06 12.04 16.80
CA ALA A 175 -8.97 12.15 15.85
C ALA A 175 -7.85 11.12 16.13
N PRO A 176 -7.21 10.52 15.09
CA PRO A 176 -6.15 9.53 15.28
C PRO A 176 -4.93 10.07 16.04
N VAL A 177 -4.47 9.33 17.05
CA VAL A 177 -3.22 9.62 17.78
C VAL A 177 -2.32 8.37 17.77
N PRO A 178 -1.79 7.94 16.61
CA PRO A 178 -0.95 6.76 16.52
C PRO A 178 0.31 6.92 17.37
N THR A 179 0.72 5.86 18.07
CA THR A 179 1.94 5.81 18.92
C THR A 179 2.96 4.79 18.42
N TRP A 180 2.65 4.15 17.29
CA TRP A 180 3.49 3.22 16.56
C TRP A 180 3.06 3.21 15.09
N ALA A 181 4.04 2.98 14.21
CA ALA A 181 3.81 2.72 12.81
C ALA A 181 4.72 1.59 12.30
N PHE A 182 4.26 0.88 11.27
CA PHE A 182 5.10 0.02 10.43
C PHE A 182 4.99 0.51 8.99
N VAL A 183 6.13 0.71 8.33
CA VAL A 183 6.20 1.16 6.94
C VAL A 183 6.87 0.04 6.14
N ALA A 184 6.25 -0.39 5.05
CA ALA A 184 6.84 -1.31 4.07
C ALA A 184 6.69 -0.73 2.65
N THR A 185 7.78 -0.64 1.90
CA THR A 185 7.84 0.01 0.58
C THR A 185 8.47 -0.90 -0.45
N TRP A 186 7.71 -1.24 -1.49
CA TRP A 186 8.22 -1.85 -2.71
C TRP A 186 8.64 -0.71 -3.63
N HIS A 187 9.95 -0.49 -3.74
CA HIS A 187 10.53 0.61 -4.51
C HIS A 187 11.03 0.13 -5.87
N ARG A 188 10.44 0.67 -6.94
CA ARG A 188 10.82 0.41 -8.34
C ARG A 188 10.92 -1.09 -8.68
N VAL A 189 10.01 -1.90 -8.14
CA VAL A 189 10.04 -3.35 -8.32
C VAL A 189 9.59 -3.77 -9.73
N SER A 190 10.36 -4.68 -10.33
CA SER A 190 10.05 -5.38 -11.58
C SER A 190 9.04 -6.51 -11.36
N PHE A 191 8.52 -7.07 -12.44
CA PHE A 191 7.66 -8.26 -12.43
C PHE A 191 8.40 -9.51 -12.90
N PHE A 192 7.94 -10.68 -12.45
CA PHE A 192 8.52 -11.96 -12.86
C PHE A 192 8.51 -12.14 -14.39
N GLY A 193 9.67 -12.45 -14.95
CA GLY A 193 9.88 -12.62 -16.39
C GLY A 193 9.90 -11.32 -17.20
N ALA A 194 10.12 -10.16 -16.57
CA ALA A 194 10.18 -8.88 -17.27
C ALA A 194 11.30 -8.82 -18.33
N ALA A 195 10.89 -8.69 -19.59
CA ALA A 195 11.72 -8.30 -20.72
C ALA A 195 11.60 -6.78 -21.02
N SER A 196 11.41 -5.98 -19.95
CA SER A 196 11.15 -4.54 -20.02
C SER A 196 11.82 -3.80 -18.85
N LYS A 197 11.82 -2.46 -18.89
CA LYS A 197 12.28 -1.60 -17.78
C LYS A 197 11.11 -1.03 -16.96
N LYS A 198 9.93 -1.64 -17.04
CA LYS A 198 8.74 -1.18 -16.32
C LYS A 198 8.81 -1.57 -14.87
N VAL A 199 8.51 -0.63 -13.98
CA VAL A 199 8.62 -0.81 -12.53
C VAL A 199 7.43 -0.21 -11.80
N ASN A 200 7.05 -0.81 -10.67
CA ASN A 200 6.01 -0.31 -9.79
C ASN A 200 6.64 0.28 -8.50
N THR A 201 6.01 1.27 -7.89
CA THR A 201 6.37 1.76 -6.56
C THR A 201 5.13 1.94 -5.71
N PHE A 202 5.06 1.24 -4.58
CA PHE A 202 3.91 1.28 -3.67
C PHE A 202 4.35 0.99 -2.23
N GLN A 203 3.53 1.41 -1.27
CA GLN A 203 3.87 1.40 0.15
C GLN A 203 2.65 1.07 1.02
N ALA A 204 2.85 0.16 1.98
CA ALA A 204 1.97 -0.03 3.11
C ALA A 204 2.44 0.82 4.29
N VAL A 205 1.51 1.43 5.02
CA VAL A 205 1.76 1.96 6.36
C VAL A 205 0.66 1.47 7.30
N LEU A 206 1.06 0.67 8.29
CA LEU A 206 0.21 0.31 9.42
C LEU A 206 0.43 1.35 10.53
N ALA A 207 -0.63 1.80 11.19
CA ALA A 207 -0.53 2.75 12.30
C ALA A 207 -1.51 2.38 13.40
N THR A 208 -1.09 2.45 14.67
CA THR A 208 -1.99 2.15 15.80
C THR A 208 -1.62 2.91 17.08
N ASP A 209 -2.62 3.16 17.93
CA ASP A 209 -2.42 3.57 19.32
C ASP A 209 -2.45 2.36 20.30
N GLY A 210 -2.73 1.16 19.81
CA GLY A 210 -2.92 -0.09 20.57
C GLY A 210 -4.39 -0.47 20.77
N VAL A 211 -5.32 0.42 20.37
CA VAL A 211 -6.77 0.25 20.38
C VAL A 211 -7.31 0.52 18.97
N THR A 212 -7.10 1.74 18.46
CA THR A 212 -7.47 2.16 17.10
C THR A 212 -6.34 1.85 16.13
N SER A 213 -6.67 1.22 15.00
CA SER A 213 -5.67 0.70 14.05
C SER A 213 -6.06 1.04 12.62
N PHE A 214 -5.07 1.42 11.81
CA PHE A 214 -5.26 1.89 10.44
C PHE A 214 -4.32 1.19 9.47
N VAL A 215 -4.82 0.97 8.26
CA VAL A 215 -4.03 0.63 7.06
C VAL A 215 -4.07 1.82 6.13
N MET A 216 -2.90 2.32 5.74
CA MET A 216 -2.74 3.29 4.66
C MET A 216 -1.95 2.65 3.52
N LEU A 217 -2.43 2.79 2.29
CA LEU A 217 -1.79 2.32 1.07
C LEU A 217 -1.48 3.53 0.19
N ASN A 218 -0.20 3.72 -0.14
CA ASN A 218 0.29 4.80 -1.00
C ASN A 218 0.87 4.22 -2.29
N TYR A 219 0.46 4.74 -3.44
CA TYR A 219 0.84 4.27 -4.78
C TYR A 219 1.57 5.38 -5.53
N GLY A 220 2.85 5.16 -5.81
CA GLY A 220 3.64 6.01 -6.68
C GLY A 220 3.36 5.72 -8.15
N ASP A 221 4.41 5.49 -8.93
CA ASP A 221 4.25 5.07 -10.33
C ASP A 221 3.88 3.58 -10.41
N ILE A 222 2.88 3.25 -11.22
CA ILE A 222 2.37 1.89 -11.44
C ILE A 222 2.29 1.68 -12.95
N GLN A 223 3.18 0.84 -13.48
CA GLN A 223 3.47 0.69 -14.90
C GLN A 223 3.13 -0.70 -15.45
N TRP A 224 2.90 -1.69 -14.59
CA TRP A 224 2.61 -3.08 -14.93
C TRP A 224 1.57 -3.68 -13.96
N THR A 225 0.80 -4.68 -14.39
CA THR A 225 -0.21 -5.39 -13.59
C THR A 225 0.05 -6.87 -13.34
N THR A 226 0.85 -7.52 -14.20
CA THR A 226 0.87 -8.99 -14.31
C THR A 226 2.25 -9.52 -14.71
N GLY A 227 2.79 -10.49 -13.97
CA GLY A 227 3.98 -11.26 -14.34
C GLY A 227 3.68 -12.42 -15.30
N ILE A 228 4.72 -13.04 -15.90
CA ILE A 228 4.53 -14.03 -16.96
C ILE A 228 3.85 -15.33 -16.50
N SER A 229 4.06 -15.73 -15.23
CA SER A 229 3.42 -16.89 -14.59
C SER A 229 1.89 -16.80 -14.63
N ASN A 230 1.40 -15.57 -14.51
CA ASN A 230 -0.01 -15.19 -14.49
C ASN A 230 -0.53 -14.80 -15.89
N GLN A 231 0.15 -15.25 -16.96
CA GLN A 231 -0.16 -14.97 -18.38
C GLN A 231 0.01 -13.50 -18.80
N GLY A 232 0.86 -12.73 -18.09
CA GLY A 232 1.25 -11.39 -18.50
C GLY A 232 2.22 -11.39 -19.69
N ASP A 233 2.12 -10.39 -20.57
CA ASP A 233 3.08 -10.16 -21.65
C ASP A 233 4.42 -9.65 -21.08
N PRO A 234 5.57 -10.26 -21.43
CA PRO A 234 6.87 -9.95 -20.82
C PRO A 234 7.40 -8.55 -21.15
N ARG A 235 6.91 -7.88 -22.20
CA ARG A 235 7.39 -6.54 -22.61
C ARG A 235 6.57 -5.40 -22.02
N THR A 236 5.31 -5.68 -21.66
CA THR A 236 4.35 -4.68 -21.18
C THR A 236 3.97 -4.87 -19.71
N GLY A 237 4.09 -6.10 -19.19
CA GLY A 237 3.61 -6.47 -17.85
C GLY A 237 2.09 -6.41 -17.73
N MET A 238 1.37 -6.63 -18.84
CA MET A 238 -0.07 -6.48 -18.96
C MET A 238 -0.72 -7.76 -19.52
N GLY A 239 -2.04 -7.89 -19.35
CA GLY A 239 -2.79 -9.09 -19.73
C GLY A 239 -2.88 -10.09 -18.57
N GLY A 240 -3.33 -11.31 -18.84
CA GLY A 240 -3.40 -12.37 -17.83
C GLY A 240 -4.29 -12.05 -16.63
N ILE A 241 -3.86 -12.47 -15.42
CA ILE A 241 -4.53 -12.21 -14.14
C ILE A 241 -3.89 -10.99 -13.46
N PRO A 242 -4.54 -9.82 -13.42
CA PRO A 242 -3.96 -8.59 -12.86
C PRO A 242 -3.85 -8.62 -11.34
N ALA A 243 -2.99 -7.75 -10.80
CA ALA A 243 -2.77 -7.53 -9.38
C ALA A 243 -4.04 -7.39 -8.53
N GLN A 244 -4.01 -7.96 -7.33
CA GLN A 244 -5.03 -7.81 -6.29
C GLN A 244 -4.57 -6.72 -5.29
N ALA A 245 -5.39 -5.69 -5.07
CA ALA A 245 -5.10 -4.58 -4.18
C ALA A 245 -6.24 -4.40 -3.17
N GLY A 246 -5.93 -4.42 -1.87
CA GLY A 246 -6.92 -4.44 -0.80
C GLY A 246 -6.45 -5.19 0.44
N PHE A 247 -7.36 -5.89 1.13
CA PHE A 247 -7.06 -6.68 2.32
C PHE A 247 -8.12 -7.77 2.58
N ASN A 248 -7.73 -8.82 3.30
CA ASN A 248 -8.55 -9.96 3.70
C ASN A 248 -8.46 -10.12 5.23
N SER A 249 -9.59 -10.20 5.94
CA SER A 249 -9.64 -10.25 7.41
C SER A 249 -9.10 -11.56 8.02
N GLY A 250 -9.14 -12.66 7.25
CA GLY A 250 -8.90 -14.00 7.79
C GLY A 250 -10.08 -14.62 8.56
N ASP A 251 -11.31 -14.11 8.44
CA ASP A 251 -12.53 -14.77 8.93
C ASP A 251 -13.36 -15.42 7.81
N ASP A 252 -12.80 -15.50 6.60
CA ASP A 252 -13.40 -16.00 5.35
C ASP A 252 -14.68 -15.25 4.88
N VAL A 253 -15.09 -14.18 5.58
CA VAL A 253 -16.28 -13.35 5.24
C VAL A 253 -15.88 -11.93 4.84
N HIS A 254 -14.95 -11.31 5.57
CA HIS A 254 -14.69 -9.87 5.47
C HIS A 254 -13.40 -9.55 4.70
N TYR A 255 -13.53 -8.64 3.73
CA TYR A 255 -12.43 -8.23 2.88
C TYR A 255 -12.76 -6.88 2.24
N TYR A 256 -11.76 -6.28 1.60
CA TYR A 256 -11.94 -5.11 0.77
C TYR A 256 -11.12 -5.25 -0.52
N ASN A 257 -11.75 -4.92 -1.65
CA ASN A 257 -11.09 -4.79 -2.95
C ASN A 257 -11.05 -3.30 -3.33
N ILE A 258 -9.86 -2.77 -3.59
CA ILE A 258 -9.71 -1.44 -4.16
C ILE A 258 -10.37 -1.40 -5.56
N PRO A 259 -11.13 -0.34 -5.91
CA PRO A 259 -11.76 -0.20 -7.23
C PRO A 259 -10.79 -0.44 -8.41
N GLY A 260 -10.96 -1.56 -9.10
CA GLY A 260 -10.12 -1.99 -10.23
C GLY A 260 -9.22 -3.21 -9.95
N SER A 261 -9.12 -3.65 -8.68
CA SER A 261 -8.41 -4.88 -8.28
C SER A 261 -8.77 -6.10 -9.13
N ARG A 262 -7.77 -6.94 -9.47
CA ARG A 262 -7.86 -8.09 -10.40
C ARG A 262 -8.47 -7.78 -11.79
N THR A 263 -8.40 -6.52 -12.21
CA THR A 263 -8.72 -6.09 -13.58
C THR A 263 -7.62 -5.17 -14.13
N PRO A 264 -7.51 -4.95 -15.45
CA PRO A 264 -6.55 -4.00 -16.01
C PRO A 264 -6.70 -2.57 -15.47
N ALA A 265 -7.87 -2.22 -14.90
CA ALA A 265 -8.10 -0.92 -14.27
C ALA A 265 -7.27 -0.69 -12.99
N VAL A 266 -6.63 -1.72 -12.42
CA VAL A 266 -5.75 -1.60 -11.24
C VAL A 266 -4.55 -0.65 -11.51
N LEU A 267 -4.13 -0.45 -12.77
CA LEU A 267 -3.17 0.60 -13.15
C LEU A 267 -3.60 2.02 -12.70
N SER A 268 -4.91 2.26 -12.57
CA SER A 268 -5.43 3.57 -12.17
C SER A 268 -5.38 3.84 -10.66
N VAL A 269 -4.89 2.89 -9.85
CA VAL A 269 -4.89 2.98 -8.38
C VAL A 269 -4.12 4.21 -7.86
N GLY A 270 -3.00 4.57 -8.49
CA GLY A 270 -2.21 5.77 -8.21
C GLY A 270 -2.91 7.10 -8.56
N ARG A 271 -4.04 7.06 -9.27
CA ARG A 271 -4.84 8.24 -9.67
C ARG A 271 -6.16 8.36 -8.90
N ARG A 272 -6.45 7.41 -8.02
CA ARG A 272 -7.69 7.31 -7.24
C ARG A 272 -7.39 7.37 -5.74
N SER A 273 -8.43 7.58 -4.94
CA SER A 273 -8.34 7.72 -3.47
C SER A 273 -9.72 7.59 -2.85
N ASN A 274 -9.79 7.16 -1.58
CA ASN A 274 -10.98 7.30 -0.74
C ASN A 274 -10.91 8.48 0.25
N VAL A 275 -9.78 9.21 0.29
CA VAL A 275 -9.53 10.35 1.21
C VAL A 275 -9.16 11.65 0.47
N GLY A 276 -9.39 11.71 -0.84
CA GLY A 276 -9.18 12.91 -1.67
C GLY A 276 -7.72 13.20 -2.05
N VAL A 277 -6.76 12.37 -1.66
CA VAL A 277 -5.33 12.49 -2.01
C VAL A 277 -4.98 11.42 -3.05
N PRO A 278 -4.75 11.77 -4.33
CA PRO A 278 -4.49 10.79 -5.39
C PRO A 278 -3.37 9.81 -5.04
N GLY A 279 -3.63 8.52 -5.25
CA GLY A 279 -2.72 7.44 -4.92
C GLY A 279 -2.66 7.08 -3.43
N ARG A 280 -3.45 7.71 -2.57
CA ARG A 280 -3.57 7.34 -1.14
C ARG A 280 -4.93 6.75 -0.82
N TRP A 281 -4.91 5.64 -0.10
CA TRP A 281 -6.08 4.96 0.43
C TRP A 281 -5.89 4.73 1.92
N ILE A 282 -6.91 4.99 2.74
CA ILE A 282 -6.82 4.84 4.20
C ILE A 282 -8.06 4.12 4.71
N PHE A 283 -7.85 3.15 5.60
CA PHE A 283 -8.90 2.32 6.18
C PHE A 283 -8.67 2.20 7.68
N ARG A 284 -9.72 2.46 8.47
CA ARG A 284 -9.77 2.05 9.87
C ARG A 284 -10.06 0.55 9.92
N VAL A 285 -9.28 -0.20 10.68
CA VAL A 285 -9.30 -1.67 10.70
C VAL A 285 -9.38 -2.29 12.10
N ASP A 286 -9.35 -1.51 13.19
CA ASP A 286 -9.54 -2.05 14.55
C ASP A 286 -10.93 -2.63 14.81
N LYS A 287 -11.93 -2.14 14.08
CA LYS A 287 -13.34 -2.49 14.22
C LYS A 287 -13.86 -3.03 12.90
N PHE A 288 -14.88 -3.88 12.99
CA PHE A 288 -15.63 -4.30 11.83
C PHE A 288 -16.45 -3.11 11.28
N THR A 289 -16.12 -2.63 10.08
CA THR A 289 -16.84 -1.52 9.42
C THR A 289 -16.91 -1.64 7.90
N ALA A 290 -16.24 -2.64 7.30
CA ALA A 290 -16.25 -2.89 5.87
C ALA A 290 -16.98 -4.20 5.55
N THR A 291 -18.27 -4.08 5.20
CA THR A 291 -19.05 -5.16 4.59
C THR A 291 -19.14 -4.91 3.09
N GLU A 292 -18.33 -5.66 2.33
CA GLU A 292 -18.31 -5.77 0.87
C GLU A 292 -18.00 -4.54 -0.01
N GLY A 293 -17.26 -4.82 -1.08
CA GLY A 293 -17.29 -4.07 -2.33
C GLY A 293 -16.46 -2.77 -2.42
N PRO A 294 -16.13 -2.32 -3.65
CA PRO A 294 -15.74 -0.94 -3.85
C PRO A 294 -16.89 -0.02 -3.40
N PRO A 295 -16.63 1.19 -2.85
CA PRO A 295 -17.69 2.16 -2.64
C PRO A 295 -18.41 2.36 -3.97
N ILE A 296 -19.73 2.18 -3.96
CA ILE A 296 -20.56 2.54 -5.10
C ILE A 296 -20.33 4.04 -5.30
N PHE A 297 -19.56 4.39 -6.32
CA PHE A 297 -19.48 5.76 -6.77
C PHE A 297 -20.92 6.13 -7.14
N MET A 298 -21.54 7.00 -6.34
CA MET A 298 -22.68 7.77 -6.80
C MET A 298 -22.13 8.62 -7.94
N GLU A 299 -22.25 8.12 -9.17
CA GLU A 299 -22.10 8.95 -10.35
C GLU A 299 -23.05 10.12 -10.16
N THR A 300 -22.50 11.33 -10.07
CA THR A 300 -23.27 12.56 -10.07
C THR A 300 -24.23 12.49 -11.26
N PRO A 301 -25.56 12.64 -11.08
CA PRO A 301 -26.52 12.42 -12.15
C PRO A 301 -26.08 13.15 -13.42
N SER A 302 -25.81 12.39 -14.47
CA SER A 302 -25.36 12.94 -15.74
C SER A 302 -26.39 13.98 -16.18
N THR A 303 -25.92 15.22 -16.37
CA THR A 303 -26.80 16.31 -16.78
C THR A 303 -27.50 15.88 -18.07
N PRO A 304 -28.84 15.88 -18.14
CA PRO A 304 -29.54 15.36 -19.31
C PRO A 304 -29.09 16.13 -20.55
N SER A 305 -28.72 15.41 -21.60
CA SER A 305 -28.25 15.98 -22.86
C SER A 305 -29.22 17.07 -23.34
N PRO A 306 -28.75 18.26 -23.72
CA PRO A 306 -29.64 19.29 -24.23
C PRO A 306 -30.35 18.81 -25.50
N PRO A 307 -31.61 19.19 -25.72
CA PRO A 307 -32.32 18.84 -26.94
C PRO A 307 -31.59 19.40 -28.19
N PRO A 308 -31.69 18.74 -29.35
CA PRO A 308 -30.99 19.15 -30.56
C PRO A 308 -31.42 20.56 -30.97
N SER A 309 -30.45 21.48 -31.07
CA SER A 309 -30.68 22.90 -31.37
C SER A 309 -30.61 23.17 -32.87
N THR A 310 -31.58 23.94 -33.36
CA THR A 310 -31.66 24.45 -34.74
C THR A 310 -30.50 25.43 -35.03
N PRO A 311 -29.90 25.42 -36.24
CA PRO A 311 -28.69 26.21 -36.49
C PRO A 311 -28.97 27.72 -36.68
N SER A 312 -28.19 28.55 -36.00
CA SER A 312 -28.07 30.01 -36.24
C SER A 312 -26.75 30.57 -35.64
N PRO A 313 -26.32 31.78 -36.02
CA PRO A 313 -24.96 31.97 -36.55
C PRO A 313 -23.84 32.32 -35.54
N ALA A 314 -22.65 32.51 -36.13
CA ALA A 314 -21.29 32.67 -35.58
C ALA A 314 -21.08 33.37 -34.21
N PRO A 315 -20.03 32.98 -33.46
CA PRO A 315 -19.86 33.34 -32.05
C PRO A 315 -19.26 34.74 -31.81
N THR A 316 -19.62 35.35 -30.68
CA THR A 316 -18.92 36.49 -30.07
C THR A 316 -18.40 36.08 -28.68
N PRO A 317 -17.16 36.43 -28.25
CA PRO A 317 -16.48 35.66 -27.21
C PRO A 317 -16.61 36.24 -25.78
N ARG A 318 -17.03 35.39 -24.83
CA ARG A 318 -16.74 35.37 -23.37
C ARG A 318 -17.63 34.27 -22.74
N ARG A 319 -17.28 33.61 -21.63
CA ARG A 319 -16.22 33.79 -20.61
C ARG A 319 -15.94 32.42 -20.01
N THR A 320 -14.73 31.88 -20.17
CA THR A 320 -14.34 30.61 -19.53
C THR A 320 -14.26 30.79 -18.02
N THR A 321 -15.25 30.30 -17.28
CA THR A 321 -15.09 29.96 -15.86
C THR A 321 -14.04 28.87 -15.74
N LYS A 322 -12.92 29.17 -15.08
CA LYS A 322 -11.89 28.17 -14.79
C LYS A 322 -12.47 27.10 -13.86
N GLU A 323 -12.56 25.88 -14.36
CA GLU A 323 -12.62 24.70 -13.51
C GLU A 323 -11.34 24.65 -12.67
N ARG A 324 -11.48 24.65 -11.34
CA ARG A 324 -10.35 24.51 -10.42
C ARG A 324 -10.02 23.04 -10.23
N VAL A 325 -9.28 22.47 -11.19
CA VAL A 325 -8.58 21.21 -10.97
C VAL A 325 -7.49 21.48 -9.94
N TYR A 326 -7.64 20.92 -8.74
CA TYR A 326 -6.62 21.00 -7.68
C TYR A 326 -5.48 20.02 -8.00
N ILE A 327 -4.51 20.51 -8.76
CA ILE A 327 -3.21 19.84 -8.94
C ILE A 327 -2.29 20.35 -7.84
N CYS A 328 -2.03 19.56 -6.78
CA CYS A 328 -0.85 19.79 -5.95
C CYS A 328 0.38 19.60 -6.87
N LYS A 329 1.22 20.62 -6.98
CA LYS A 329 2.46 20.62 -7.78
C LYS A 329 3.68 20.38 -6.90
#